data_AF-A0A0L0SZ71-F1
#
_entry.id   AF-A0A0L0SZ71-F1
#
_cell.length_a   1.000
_cell.length_b   1.000
_cell.length_c   1.000
_cell.angle_alpha   90.00
_cell.angle_beta   90.00
_cell.angle_gamma   90.00
#
_symmetry.space_group_name_H-M   'P 1'
#
loop_
_entity.id
_entity.type
_entity.pdbx_description
1 polymer ?
#
loop_
_entity_poly.entity_id
_entity_poly.type
_entity_poly.pdbx_seq_one_letter_code
_entity_poly.pdbx_strand_id
1 'polypeptide(L)'
;MAKKMRKPPTVSSLGAASAGTAAALSSEDMISEANAQEEQGDRYASDPVKSKRYYQRALDLYLQARTRTPADVELIYNTARLFLVIADRTLDAREKLALLNQCLQLSHEVLAANPDSIDAQFNAAQAYIWRAELVADEDGEGTTGRGVNAALAAQVRDDLMRAADLLTRVADAQRAVLRGEATDLEPAAEPAPESDAATADDDDDDDDDEITQSSPITPAALIDTLLLHVECYELALDALADTDPDAALPHATQLLAEASTLAASIPAEPAAHGVALTTAPTDPAMAVLLADASYTRARADRFVARTGTVRADLHTAMRAT
;
A
#
# COMPACT_ATOMS: atom_id res chain seq x y z
N MET A 1 -51.35 -33.19 -55.03
CA MET A 1 -50.56 -32.37 -54.08
C MET A 1 -49.69 -31.41 -54.89
N ALA A 2 -50.11 -30.15 -55.03
CA ALA A 2 -49.41 -29.13 -55.82
C ALA A 2 -48.92 -28.01 -54.88
N LYS A 3 -47.60 -27.82 -54.87
CA LYS A 3 -46.86 -26.94 -53.95
C LYS A 3 -46.95 -25.49 -54.43
N LYS A 4 -47.61 -24.64 -53.64
CA LYS A 4 -47.84 -23.22 -53.91
C LYS A 4 -46.51 -22.46 -53.76
N MET A 5 -45.93 -21.97 -54.86
CA MET A 5 -44.76 -21.09 -54.83
C MET A 5 -45.15 -19.71 -54.29
N ARG A 6 -44.51 -19.27 -53.20
CA ARG A 6 -44.58 -17.89 -52.69
C ARG A 6 -43.44 -17.08 -53.32
N LYS A 7 -43.76 -15.90 -53.84
CA LYS A 7 -42.82 -14.90 -54.34
C LYS A 7 -41.98 -14.30 -53.20
N PRO A 8 -40.73 -13.87 -53.45
CA PRO A 8 -39.92 -13.19 -52.45
C PRO A 8 -40.35 -11.73 -52.31
N PRO A 9 -40.26 -11.13 -51.11
CA PRO A 9 -40.38 -9.69 -50.95
C PRO A 9 -39.06 -8.99 -51.27
N THR A 10 -39.14 -7.90 -52.04
CA THR A 10 -38.05 -6.99 -52.38
C THR A 10 -38.02 -5.77 -51.46
N VAL A 11 -36.84 -5.54 -50.88
CA VAL A 11 -36.18 -4.30 -50.39
C VAL A 11 -36.93 -3.32 -49.49
N SER A 12 -36.34 -3.00 -48.33
CA SER A 12 -36.25 -1.63 -47.80
C SER A 12 -35.13 -1.51 -46.76
N SER A 13 -34.24 -0.54 -47.01
CA SER A 13 -33.26 0.10 -46.11
C SER A 13 -32.37 -0.78 -45.22
N LEU A 14 -31.24 -1.21 -45.79
CA LEU A 14 -29.99 -1.24 -45.01
C LEU A 14 -29.65 0.21 -44.66
N GLY A 15 -30.05 0.63 -43.46
CA GLY A 15 -29.44 1.78 -42.82
C GLY A 15 -27.93 1.55 -42.80
N ALA A 16 -27.19 2.56 -43.25
CA ALA A 16 -25.75 2.59 -43.13
C ALA A 16 -25.40 2.32 -41.66
N ALA A 17 -24.89 1.11 -41.39
CA ALA A 17 -24.02 0.92 -40.25
C ALA A 17 -22.88 1.90 -40.48
N SER A 18 -22.90 3.02 -39.77
CA SER A 18 -21.68 3.78 -39.54
C SER A 18 -20.72 2.77 -38.95
N ALA A 19 -19.77 2.32 -39.76
CA ALA A 19 -18.52 1.78 -39.28
C ALA A 19 -17.90 2.89 -38.44
N GLY A 20 -18.32 2.96 -37.18
CA GLY A 20 -17.63 3.70 -36.15
C GLY A 20 -16.29 3.02 -36.05
N THR A 21 -15.29 3.63 -36.69
CA THR A 21 -13.91 3.50 -36.26
C THR A 21 -13.96 3.57 -34.74
N ALA A 22 -13.66 2.46 -34.05
CA ALA A 22 -13.50 2.49 -32.60
C ALA A 22 -12.45 3.58 -32.35
N ALA A 23 -12.90 4.76 -31.94
CA ALA A 23 -12.02 5.86 -31.64
C ALA A 23 -11.09 5.31 -30.57
N ALA A 24 -9.79 5.27 -30.85
CA ALA A 24 -8.82 4.88 -29.85
C ALA A 24 -9.04 5.82 -28.66
N LEU A 25 -9.43 5.26 -27.51
CA LEU A 25 -9.63 6.01 -26.27
C LEU A 25 -8.47 6.99 -26.10
N SER A 26 -8.74 8.25 -25.73
CA SER A 26 -7.68 9.23 -25.44
C SER A 26 -6.89 8.81 -24.19
N SER A 27 -5.76 9.46 -23.89
CA SER A 27 -5.02 9.16 -22.65
C SER A 27 -5.85 9.48 -21.41
N GLU A 28 -6.59 10.58 -21.45
CA GLU A 28 -7.48 11.02 -20.37
C GLU A 28 -8.63 10.01 -20.16
N ASP A 29 -9.25 9.52 -21.25
CA ASP A 29 -10.29 8.47 -21.16
C ASP A 29 -9.73 7.18 -20.56
N MET A 30 -8.48 6.81 -20.89
CA MET A 30 -7.82 5.63 -20.33
C MET A 30 -7.55 5.78 -18.83
N ILE A 31 -7.12 6.96 -18.39
CA ILE A 31 -6.87 7.25 -16.97
C ILE A 31 -8.20 7.23 -16.20
N SER A 32 -9.24 7.87 -16.74
CA SER A 32 -10.57 7.88 -16.12
C SER A 32 -11.15 6.46 -15.97
N GLU A 33 -11.06 5.63 -17.01
CA GLU A 33 -11.49 4.22 -16.91
C GLU A 33 -10.59 3.42 -15.96
N ALA A 34 -9.27 3.70 -15.88
CA ALA A 34 -8.39 3.05 -14.93
C ALA A 34 -8.82 3.34 -13.48
N ASN A 35 -9.10 4.61 -13.16
CA ASN A 35 -9.63 5.03 -11.85
C ASN A 35 -10.94 4.29 -11.53
N ALA A 36 -11.86 4.21 -12.49
CA ALA A 36 -13.12 3.48 -12.29
C ALA A 36 -12.89 1.98 -12.01
N GLN A 37 -11.90 1.35 -12.66
CA GLN A 37 -11.54 -0.04 -12.36
C GLN A 37 -10.88 -0.16 -10.97
N GLU A 38 -10.06 0.80 -10.55
CA GLU A 38 -9.48 0.81 -9.19
C GLU A 38 -10.56 0.88 -8.10
N GLU A 39 -11.53 1.78 -8.26
CA GLU A 39 -12.66 1.89 -7.33
C GLU A 39 -13.43 0.56 -7.23
N GLN A 40 -13.62 -0.14 -8.36
CA GLN A 40 -14.22 -1.47 -8.32
C GLN A 40 -13.32 -2.46 -7.56
N GLY A 41 -12.00 -2.37 -7.72
CA GLY A 41 -11.03 -3.14 -6.93
C GLY A 41 -11.24 -2.94 -5.44
N ASP A 42 -11.35 -1.69 -5.00
CA ASP A 42 -11.54 -1.31 -3.59
C ASP A 42 -12.89 -1.78 -3.05
N ARG A 43 -13.98 -1.64 -3.83
CA ARG A 43 -15.32 -2.16 -3.48
C ARG A 43 -15.32 -3.69 -3.26
N TYR A 44 -14.39 -4.41 -3.90
CA TYR A 44 -14.22 -5.85 -3.74
C TYR A 44 -13.00 -6.23 -2.90
N ALA A 45 -12.49 -5.35 -2.04
CA ALA A 45 -11.30 -5.62 -1.21
C ALA A 45 -11.42 -6.90 -0.37
N SER A 46 -12.62 -7.28 0.07
CA SER A 46 -12.90 -8.52 0.80
C SER A 46 -12.81 -9.80 -0.05
N ASP A 47 -12.75 -9.68 -1.37
CA ASP A 47 -12.50 -10.77 -2.33
C ASP A 47 -11.18 -10.50 -3.06
N PRO A 48 -10.05 -11.03 -2.57
CA PRO A 48 -8.72 -10.79 -3.14
C PRO A 48 -8.60 -11.19 -4.62
N VAL A 49 -9.32 -12.23 -5.04
CA VAL A 49 -9.29 -12.72 -6.43
C VAL A 49 -10.04 -11.76 -7.34
N LYS A 50 -11.21 -11.29 -6.91
CA LYS A 50 -12.02 -10.35 -7.68
C LYS A 50 -11.40 -8.97 -7.74
N SER A 51 -10.95 -8.42 -6.60
CA SER A 51 -10.25 -7.14 -6.54
C SER A 51 -8.99 -7.13 -7.41
N LYS A 52 -8.14 -8.17 -7.33
CA LYS A 52 -6.93 -8.29 -8.18
C LYS A 52 -7.26 -8.18 -9.67
N ARG A 53 -8.37 -8.76 -10.15
CA ARG A 53 -8.77 -8.66 -11.56
C ARG A 53 -9.12 -7.24 -11.99
N TYR A 54 -9.75 -6.47 -11.11
CA TYR A 54 -10.07 -5.07 -11.38
C TYR A 54 -8.80 -4.22 -11.40
N TYR A 55 -7.91 -4.38 -10.42
CA TYR A 55 -6.61 -3.70 -10.41
C TYR A 55 -5.74 -4.06 -11.62
N GLN A 56 -5.75 -5.32 -12.08
CA GLN A 56 -5.04 -5.70 -13.30
C GLN A 56 -5.58 -4.96 -14.55
N ARG A 57 -6.89 -4.75 -14.65
CA ARG A 57 -7.47 -3.96 -15.75
C ARG A 57 -7.10 -2.48 -15.66
N ALA A 58 -7.14 -1.92 -14.45
CA ALA A 58 -6.66 -0.55 -14.21
C ALA A 58 -5.19 -0.41 -14.62
N LEU A 59 -4.35 -1.38 -14.28
CA LEU A 59 -2.92 -1.37 -14.60
C LEU A 59 -2.70 -1.44 -16.11
N ASP A 60 -3.43 -2.29 -16.82
CA ASP A 60 -3.35 -2.38 -18.29
C ASP A 60 -3.72 -1.05 -18.96
N LEU A 61 -4.67 -0.30 -18.40
CA LEU A 61 -5.08 1.02 -18.89
C LEU A 61 -4.04 2.10 -18.58
N TYR A 62 -3.50 2.14 -17.36
CA TYR A 62 -2.42 3.06 -17.03
C TYR A 62 -1.16 2.82 -17.86
N LEU A 63 -0.77 1.57 -18.07
CA LEU A 63 0.37 1.24 -18.91
C LEU A 63 0.15 1.71 -20.36
N GLN A 64 -1.08 1.62 -20.88
CA GLN A 64 -1.44 2.18 -22.19
C GLN A 64 -1.38 3.71 -22.20
N ALA A 65 -1.94 4.37 -21.19
CA ALA A 65 -1.89 5.83 -21.05
C ALA A 65 -0.43 6.32 -20.99
N ARG A 66 0.44 5.64 -20.23
CA ARG A 66 1.87 5.97 -20.10
C ARG A 66 2.63 5.94 -21.41
N THR A 67 2.23 5.11 -22.38
CA THR A 67 2.86 5.12 -23.70
C THR A 67 2.64 6.45 -24.45
N ARG A 68 1.63 7.23 -24.05
CA ARG A 68 1.24 8.50 -24.68
C ARG A 68 1.67 9.71 -23.86
N THR A 69 1.65 9.59 -22.52
CA THR A 69 2.08 10.63 -21.58
C THR A 69 3.20 10.12 -20.66
N PRO A 70 4.39 9.79 -21.19
CA PRO A 70 5.43 9.10 -20.41
C PRO A 70 6.09 9.96 -19.32
N ALA A 71 5.89 11.29 -19.35
CA ALA A 71 6.48 12.23 -18.38
C ALA A 71 5.47 12.67 -17.29
N ASP A 72 4.26 12.12 -17.31
CA ASP A 72 3.22 12.42 -16.32
C ASP A 72 3.55 11.71 -15.00
N VAL A 73 4.00 12.49 -14.01
CA VAL A 73 4.49 11.98 -12.72
C VAL A 73 3.37 11.36 -11.90
N GLU A 74 2.16 11.90 -11.95
CA GLU A 74 0.99 11.38 -11.25
C GLU A 74 0.61 10.01 -11.82
N LEU A 75 0.58 9.89 -13.14
CA LEU A 75 0.33 8.62 -13.81
C LEU A 75 1.42 7.57 -13.48
N ILE A 76 2.69 7.98 -13.42
CA ILE A 76 3.79 7.09 -13.00
C ILE A 76 3.57 6.63 -11.55
N TYR A 77 3.22 7.54 -10.66
CA TYR A 77 2.92 7.25 -9.25
C TYR A 77 1.76 6.26 -9.10
N ASN A 78 0.62 6.52 -9.74
CA ASN A 78 -0.54 5.65 -9.68
C ASN A 78 -0.23 4.26 -10.26
N THR A 79 0.56 4.19 -11.33
CA THR A 79 1.04 2.92 -11.88
C THR A 79 1.92 2.17 -10.87
N ALA A 80 2.86 2.87 -10.21
CA ALA A 80 3.75 2.28 -9.20
C ALA A 80 2.97 1.73 -8.00
N ARG A 81 2.02 2.50 -7.47
CA ARG A 81 1.12 2.09 -6.38
C ARG A 81 0.30 0.87 -6.77
N LEU A 82 -0.23 0.83 -7.98
CA LEU A 82 -1.05 -0.29 -8.42
C LEU A 82 -0.27 -1.60 -8.57
N PHE A 83 1.01 -1.54 -8.98
CA PHE A 83 1.90 -2.70 -8.92
C PHE A 83 2.03 -3.24 -7.49
N LEU A 84 2.16 -2.37 -6.49
CA LEU A 84 2.24 -2.76 -5.08
C LEU A 84 0.94 -3.42 -4.59
N VAL A 85 -0.21 -2.81 -4.89
CA VAL A 85 -1.56 -3.33 -4.54
C VAL A 85 -1.81 -4.71 -5.14
N ILE A 86 -1.37 -4.94 -6.38
CA ILE A 86 -1.48 -6.25 -7.03
C ILE A 86 -0.48 -7.24 -6.42
N ALA A 87 0.74 -6.81 -6.07
CA ALA A 87 1.74 -7.66 -5.43
C ALA A 87 1.25 -8.21 -4.08
N ASP A 88 0.58 -7.39 -3.27
CA ASP A 88 -0.04 -7.80 -2.01
C ASP A 88 -1.03 -8.97 -2.19
N ARG A 89 -1.80 -8.94 -3.29
CA ARG A 89 -2.80 -9.97 -3.64
C ARG A 89 -2.22 -11.14 -4.43
N THR A 90 -0.90 -11.21 -4.62
CA THR A 90 -0.24 -12.20 -5.46
C THR A 90 0.45 -13.26 -4.60
N LEU A 91 0.00 -14.51 -4.72
CA LEU A 91 0.55 -15.64 -3.97
C LEU A 91 1.81 -16.25 -4.61
N ASP A 92 1.95 -16.18 -5.93
CA ASP A 92 3.12 -16.70 -6.62
C ASP A 92 4.32 -15.79 -6.34
N ALA A 93 5.35 -16.31 -5.66
CA ALA A 93 6.51 -15.54 -5.23
C ALA A 93 7.25 -14.88 -6.40
N ARG A 94 7.35 -15.57 -7.55
CA ARG A 94 8.04 -15.06 -8.73
C ARG A 94 7.26 -13.94 -9.41
N GLU A 95 5.95 -14.08 -9.54
CA GLU A 95 5.06 -13.02 -10.03
C GLU A 95 5.10 -11.81 -9.07
N LYS A 96 5.00 -12.04 -7.76
CA LYS A 96 5.10 -11.00 -6.74
C LYS A 96 6.43 -10.24 -6.83
N LEU A 97 7.55 -10.94 -6.93
CA LEU A 97 8.88 -10.34 -7.10
C LEU A 97 8.97 -9.49 -8.38
N ALA A 98 8.39 -9.95 -9.49
CA ALA A 98 8.35 -9.18 -10.73
C ALA A 98 7.56 -7.88 -10.58
N LEU A 99 6.39 -7.93 -9.93
CA LEU A 99 5.55 -6.76 -9.64
C LEU A 99 6.26 -5.76 -8.73
N LEU A 100 6.93 -6.23 -7.68
CA LEU A 100 7.69 -5.38 -6.75
C LEU A 100 8.86 -4.67 -7.44
N ASN A 101 9.54 -5.35 -8.37
CA ASN A 101 10.60 -4.72 -9.15
C ASN A 101 10.06 -3.62 -10.08
N GLN A 102 8.87 -3.81 -10.67
CA GLN A 102 8.22 -2.76 -11.47
C GLN A 102 7.77 -1.59 -10.58
N CYS A 103 7.18 -1.87 -9.41
CA CYS A 103 6.83 -0.86 -8.42
C CYS A 103 8.05 0.00 -8.07
N LEU A 104 9.15 -0.61 -7.63
CA LEU A 104 10.37 0.11 -7.23
C LEU A 104 10.99 0.91 -8.36
N GLN A 105 11.00 0.38 -9.59
CA GLN A 105 11.48 1.12 -10.76
C GLN A 105 10.68 2.43 -10.95
N LEU A 106 9.35 2.35 -10.92
CA LEU A 106 8.50 3.52 -11.12
C LEU A 106 8.52 4.46 -9.91
N SER A 107 8.56 3.95 -8.68
CA SER A 107 8.73 4.77 -7.49
C SER A 107 10.03 5.57 -7.52
N HIS A 108 11.11 5.02 -8.10
CA HIS A 108 12.33 5.79 -8.33
C HIS A 108 12.16 6.92 -9.35
N GLU A 109 11.36 6.72 -10.41
CA GLU A 109 11.02 7.78 -11.36
C GLU A 109 10.23 8.90 -10.67
N VAL A 110 9.26 8.55 -9.82
CA VAL A 110 8.49 9.52 -9.02
C VAL A 110 9.39 10.29 -8.06
N LEU A 111 10.19 9.58 -7.25
CA LEU A 111 11.06 10.20 -6.25
C LEU A 111 12.22 11.00 -6.85
N ALA A 112 12.58 10.75 -8.11
CA ALA A 112 13.52 11.60 -8.83
C ALA A 112 12.88 12.94 -9.24
N ALA A 113 11.58 12.95 -9.56
CA ALA A 113 10.84 14.16 -9.92
C ALA A 113 10.33 14.92 -8.69
N ASN A 114 9.87 14.21 -7.66
CA ASN A 114 9.38 14.73 -6.41
C ASN A 114 9.96 13.94 -5.21
N PRO A 115 11.16 14.30 -4.73
CA PRO A 115 11.83 13.59 -3.64
C PRO A 115 11.08 13.60 -2.31
N ASP A 116 10.20 14.58 -2.10
CA ASP A 116 9.50 14.83 -0.83
C ASP A 116 8.09 14.22 -0.81
N SER A 117 7.69 13.49 -1.86
CA SER A 117 6.41 12.78 -1.90
C SER A 117 6.36 11.68 -0.83
N ILE A 118 5.63 11.95 0.26
CA ILE A 118 5.51 11.06 1.42
C ILE A 118 4.95 9.69 1.02
N ASP A 119 3.89 9.66 0.21
CA ASP A 119 3.27 8.39 -0.19
C ASP A 119 4.16 7.58 -1.12
N ALA A 120 4.90 8.23 -2.03
CA ALA A 120 5.85 7.55 -2.89
C ALA A 120 7.00 6.95 -2.06
N GLN A 121 7.47 7.66 -1.03
CA GLN A 121 8.48 7.16 -0.10
C GLN A 121 7.95 5.96 0.70
N PHE A 122 6.73 6.05 1.24
CA PHE A 122 6.09 4.97 2.01
C PHE A 122 5.87 3.71 1.14
N ASN A 123 5.27 3.86 -0.03
CA ASN A 123 5.02 2.75 -0.96
C ASN A 123 6.32 2.10 -1.43
N ALA A 124 7.37 2.89 -1.68
CA ALA A 124 8.69 2.35 -2.01
C ALA A 124 9.30 1.57 -0.85
N ALA A 125 9.21 2.07 0.39
CA ALA A 125 9.71 1.37 1.56
C ALA A 125 9.01 0.02 1.77
N GLN A 126 7.68 -0.01 1.64
CA GLN A 126 6.90 -1.25 1.71
C GLN A 126 7.32 -2.25 0.62
N ALA A 127 7.51 -1.77 -0.62
CA ALA A 127 7.98 -2.61 -1.72
C ALA A 127 9.38 -3.19 -1.47
N TYR A 128 10.28 -2.41 -0.86
CA TYR A 128 11.61 -2.88 -0.45
C TYR A 128 11.55 -3.97 0.60
N ILE A 129 10.71 -3.80 1.63
CA ILE A 129 10.52 -4.79 2.71
C ILE A 129 9.97 -6.10 2.12
N TRP A 130 8.91 -6.04 1.32
CA TRP A 130 8.31 -7.23 0.70
C TRP A 130 9.26 -7.92 -0.27
N ARG A 131 10.13 -7.18 -0.96
CA ARG A 131 11.14 -7.77 -1.82
C ARG A 131 12.24 -8.45 -1.01
N ALA A 132 12.71 -7.80 0.04
CA ALA A 132 13.71 -8.35 0.96
C ALA A 132 13.22 -9.65 1.61
N GLU A 133 11.94 -9.70 1.99
CA GLU A 133 11.29 -10.90 2.54
C GLU A 133 11.32 -12.07 1.54
N LEU A 134 10.85 -11.85 0.31
CA LEU A 134 10.87 -12.89 -0.73
C LEU A 134 12.29 -13.38 -1.06
N VAL A 135 13.26 -12.47 -1.14
CA VAL A 135 14.65 -12.81 -1.43
C VAL A 135 15.28 -13.59 -0.26
N ALA A 136 14.92 -13.27 0.98
CA ALA A 136 15.37 -14.02 2.15
C ALA A 136 14.76 -15.44 2.19
N ASP A 137 13.53 -15.60 1.70
CA ASP A 137 12.82 -16.88 1.65
C ASP A 137 13.25 -17.80 0.48
N GLU A 138 13.77 -17.25 -0.62
CA GLU A 138 14.21 -18.03 -1.81
C GLU A 138 15.31 -19.06 -1.50
N ASP A 139 16.06 -18.90 -0.42
CA ASP A 139 17.08 -19.86 0.03
C ASP A 139 16.51 -21.02 0.89
N GLY A 140 15.18 -21.09 1.05
CA GLY A 140 14.48 -21.88 2.05
C GLY A 140 13.80 -23.19 1.62
N GLU A 141 14.48 -24.09 0.87
CA GLU A 141 14.13 -25.52 0.98
C GLU A 141 14.61 -26.07 2.36
N GLY A 142 13.87 -25.71 3.41
CA GLY A 142 13.66 -26.61 4.55
C GLY A 142 14.71 -26.70 5.65
N THR A 143 15.57 -25.70 5.90
CA THR A 143 16.32 -25.68 7.18
C THR A 143 16.35 -24.31 7.84
N THR A 144 15.90 -24.31 9.08
CA THR A 144 16.12 -23.25 10.06
C THR A 144 17.63 -23.01 10.23
N GLY A 145 18.18 -22.03 9.51
CA GLY A 145 19.51 -21.50 9.82
C GLY A 145 20.31 -21.05 8.61
N ARG A 146 20.38 -19.71 8.45
CA ARG A 146 21.53 -18.94 7.95
C ARG A 146 22.16 -19.46 6.66
N GLY A 147 21.74 -18.85 5.57
CA GLY A 147 22.57 -18.86 4.38
C GLY A 147 21.89 -18.28 3.18
N VAL A 148 21.29 -17.09 3.30
CA VAL A 148 21.15 -16.27 2.11
C VAL A 148 22.54 -16.14 1.52
N ASN A 149 22.75 -16.55 0.27
CA ASN A 149 24.10 -16.49 -0.28
C ASN A 149 24.62 -15.05 -0.18
N ALA A 150 25.93 -14.84 -0.08
CA ALA A 150 26.47 -13.52 0.26
C ALA A 150 25.98 -12.38 -0.68
N ALA A 151 25.63 -12.69 -1.93
CA ALA A 151 25.07 -11.73 -2.86
C ALA A 151 23.60 -11.40 -2.55
N LEU A 152 22.76 -12.41 -2.32
CA LEU A 152 21.37 -12.19 -1.92
C LEU A 152 21.28 -11.51 -0.54
N ALA A 153 22.20 -11.80 0.39
CA ALA A 153 22.24 -11.18 1.71
C ALA A 153 22.63 -9.70 1.61
N ALA A 154 23.52 -9.35 0.67
CA ALA A 154 23.82 -7.97 0.35
C ALA A 154 22.60 -7.25 -0.25
N GLN A 155 21.86 -7.91 -1.13
CA GLN A 155 20.62 -7.34 -1.69
C GLN A 155 19.55 -7.10 -0.62
N VAL A 156 19.28 -8.09 0.24
CA VAL A 156 18.33 -7.95 1.37
C VAL A 156 18.75 -6.78 2.26
N ARG A 157 20.04 -6.66 2.58
CA ARG A 157 20.57 -5.55 3.36
C ARG A 157 20.35 -4.19 2.68
N ASP A 158 20.70 -4.08 1.41
CA ASP A 158 20.53 -2.83 0.67
C ASP A 158 19.06 -2.41 0.62
N ASP A 159 18.15 -3.37 0.44
CA ASP A 159 16.71 -3.13 0.43
C ASP A 159 16.19 -2.64 1.78
N LEU A 160 16.57 -3.33 2.88
CA LEU A 160 16.15 -2.95 4.23
C LEU A 160 16.75 -1.61 4.67
N MET A 161 17.99 -1.30 4.28
CA MET A 161 18.60 0.01 4.54
C MET A 161 17.86 1.13 3.81
N ARG A 162 17.44 0.92 2.55
CA ARG A 162 16.65 1.90 1.80
C ARG A 162 15.25 2.07 2.41
N ALA A 163 14.60 0.97 2.81
CA ALA A 163 13.32 1.02 3.48
C ALA A 163 13.38 1.82 4.79
N ALA A 164 14.37 1.56 5.65
CA ALA A 164 14.55 2.25 6.92
C ALA A 164 14.80 3.76 6.74
N ASP A 165 15.60 4.17 5.74
CA ASP A 165 15.83 5.59 5.42
C ASP A 165 14.53 6.29 4.97
N LEU A 166 13.77 5.66 4.06
CA LEU A 166 12.49 6.19 3.60
C LEU A 166 11.47 6.29 4.75
N LEU A 167 11.34 5.25 5.58
CA LEU A 167 10.41 5.25 6.71
C LEU A 167 10.77 6.28 7.78
N THR A 168 12.07 6.54 7.97
CA THR A 168 12.51 7.63 8.85
C THR A 168 12.03 8.98 8.33
N ARG A 169 12.19 9.25 7.03
CA ARG A 169 11.74 10.51 6.40
C ARG A 169 10.23 10.67 6.44
N VAL A 170 9.48 9.61 6.11
CA VAL A 170 8.01 9.59 6.18
C VAL A 170 7.54 9.88 7.60
N ALA A 171 8.08 9.18 8.60
CA ALA A 171 7.70 9.38 10.00
C ALA A 171 8.02 10.80 10.48
N ASP A 172 9.18 11.36 10.10
CA ASP A 172 9.56 12.73 10.46
C ASP A 172 8.65 13.78 9.80
N ALA A 173 8.30 13.60 8.53
CA ALA A 173 7.36 14.46 7.82
C ALA A 173 5.96 14.41 8.46
N GLN A 174 5.45 13.22 8.76
CA GLN A 174 4.16 13.03 9.41
C GLN A 174 4.14 13.64 10.82
N ARG A 175 5.21 13.47 11.61
CA ARG A 175 5.36 14.12 12.91
C ARG A 175 5.32 15.65 12.80
N ALA A 176 5.99 16.22 11.81
CA ALA A 176 6.00 17.67 11.58
C ALA A 176 4.58 18.19 11.30
N VAL A 177 3.82 17.49 10.44
CA VAL A 177 2.41 17.85 10.17
C VAL A 177 1.54 17.72 11.41
N LEU A 178 1.66 16.64 12.18
CA LEU A 178 0.87 16.44 13.40
C LEU A 178 1.18 17.47 14.50
N ARG A 179 2.38 18.09 14.49
CA ARG A 179 2.73 19.21 15.38
C ARG A 179 2.30 20.57 14.84
N GLY A 180 1.78 20.65 13.61
CA GLY A 180 1.49 21.91 12.92
C GLY A 180 2.75 22.66 12.48
N GLU A 181 3.88 21.97 12.35
CA GLU A 181 5.18 22.54 11.93
C GLU A 181 5.33 22.60 10.41
N ALA A 182 4.51 21.84 9.66
CA ALA A 182 4.49 21.82 8.21
C ALA A 182 3.05 22.06 7.71
N THR A 183 2.83 23.15 6.99
CA THR A 183 1.53 23.50 6.35
C THR A 183 1.50 23.27 4.85
N ASP A 184 2.67 23.06 4.22
CA ASP A 184 2.83 23.12 2.75
C ASP A 184 3.35 21.81 2.15
N LEU A 185 3.02 20.65 2.75
CA LEU A 185 3.29 19.36 2.10
C LEU A 185 2.21 19.14 1.04
N GLU A 186 2.63 19.28 -0.23
CA GLU A 186 1.77 19.20 -1.42
C GLU A 186 1.12 17.81 -1.61
N PRO A 187 -0.01 17.77 -2.34
CA PRO A 187 -1.02 16.72 -2.23
C PRO A 187 -0.56 15.39 -2.81
N ALA A 188 -0.96 14.32 -2.12
CA ALA A 188 -1.21 13.03 -2.73
C ALA A 188 -2.29 13.17 -3.80
N ALA A 189 -2.14 12.51 -4.94
CA ALA A 189 -3.28 12.24 -5.82
C ALA A 189 -4.36 11.54 -5.01
N GLU A 190 -5.55 12.14 -4.93
CA GLU A 190 -6.69 11.63 -4.18
C GLU A 190 -7.08 10.20 -4.63
N PRO A 191 -7.59 9.34 -3.73
CA PRO A 191 -8.66 8.43 -4.14
C PRO A 191 -9.90 9.26 -4.49
N ALA A 192 -10.45 9.04 -5.69
CA ALA A 192 -11.60 9.76 -6.24
C ALA A 192 -12.76 9.91 -5.23
N PRO A 193 -13.51 11.03 -5.28
CA PRO A 193 -14.55 11.33 -4.31
C PRO A 193 -15.63 10.25 -4.30
N GLU A 194 -16.14 9.92 -3.12
CA GLU A 194 -17.40 9.20 -2.95
C GLU A 194 -18.54 10.08 -3.50
N SER A 195 -18.76 10.05 -4.82
CA SER A 195 -19.93 10.68 -5.43
C SER A 195 -21.14 9.78 -5.22
N ASP A 196 -21.96 10.14 -4.24
CA ASP A 196 -23.25 9.54 -4.01
C ASP A 196 -24.18 9.86 -5.20
N ALA A 197 -24.54 8.83 -5.97
CA ALA A 197 -25.32 9.02 -7.18
C ALA A 197 -26.81 9.30 -6.87
N ALA A 198 -27.17 10.58 -7.04
CA ALA A 198 -28.40 11.14 -7.58
C ALA A 198 -29.74 11.01 -6.81
N THR A 199 -30.33 12.18 -6.52
CA THR A 199 -31.58 12.60 -7.21
C THR A 199 -31.75 14.12 -7.29
N ALA A 200 -32.13 14.54 -8.51
CA ALA A 200 -32.96 15.68 -8.92
C ALA A 200 -32.31 17.03 -9.28
N ASP A 201 -32.63 17.44 -10.52
CA ASP A 201 -32.57 18.75 -11.16
C ASP A 201 -32.55 19.96 -10.21
N ASP A 202 -31.58 20.87 -10.39
CA ASP A 202 -31.87 22.28 -10.67
C ASP A 202 -30.60 22.97 -11.23
N ASP A 203 -30.83 23.83 -12.23
CA ASP A 203 -29.83 24.78 -12.78
C ASP A 203 -29.46 25.81 -11.69
N ASP A 204 -28.19 25.92 -11.34
CA ASP A 204 -27.59 27.22 -10.99
C ASP A 204 -26.05 27.16 -11.16
N ASP A 205 -25.55 28.07 -12.00
CA ASP A 205 -24.14 28.41 -12.16
C ASP A 205 -23.66 29.10 -10.87
N ASP A 206 -22.93 28.39 -10.03
CA ASP A 206 -21.99 29.01 -9.07
C ASP A 206 -20.66 28.26 -9.17
N ASP A 207 -19.61 29.03 -9.49
CA ASP A 207 -18.20 28.62 -9.44
C ASP A 207 -17.85 28.30 -7.98
N ASP A 208 -18.17 27.08 -7.53
CA ASP A 208 -17.64 26.53 -6.29
C ASP A 208 -16.19 26.14 -6.54
N ASP A 209 -15.27 26.92 -5.95
CA ASP A 209 -13.89 26.53 -5.72
C ASP A 209 -13.90 25.17 -5.00
N GLU A 210 -13.78 24.08 -5.76
CA GLU A 210 -13.52 22.74 -5.24
C GLU A 210 -12.17 22.75 -4.50
N ILE A 211 -12.22 23.07 -3.21
CA ILE A 211 -11.09 22.90 -2.30
C ILE A 211 -10.83 21.39 -2.24
N THR A 212 -9.87 20.92 -3.03
CA THR A 212 -9.30 19.57 -3.00
C THR A 212 -8.78 19.33 -1.58
N GLN A 213 -9.59 18.69 -0.73
CA GLN A 213 -9.23 18.42 0.65
C GLN A 213 -8.26 17.26 0.67
N SER A 214 -6.96 17.58 0.65
CA SER A 214 -5.90 16.60 0.90
C SER A 214 -6.26 15.81 2.17
N SER A 215 -6.30 14.48 2.08
CA SER A 215 -6.52 13.64 3.26
C SER A 215 -5.51 14.02 4.34
N PRO A 216 -5.97 14.48 5.52
CA PRO A 216 -5.07 14.98 6.53
C PRO A 216 -4.18 13.83 7.00
N ILE A 217 -2.87 14.07 7.12
CA ILE A 217 -1.98 13.12 7.80
C ILE A 217 -2.54 12.88 9.20
N THR A 218 -2.99 11.66 9.45
CA THR A 218 -3.60 11.27 10.72
C THR A 218 -2.59 10.61 11.66
N PRO A 219 -2.84 10.58 12.98
CA PRO A 219 -2.09 9.74 13.89
C PRO A 219 -2.06 8.26 13.49
N ALA A 220 -3.12 7.76 12.83
CA ALA A 220 -3.19 6.39 12.33
C ALA A 220 -2.15 6.13 11.22
N ALA A 221 -2.00 7.05 10.26
CA ALA A 221 -0.99 6.93 9.21
C ALA A 221 0.45 6.91 9.77
N LEU A 222 0.71 7.68 10.84
CA LEU A 222 1.99 7.61 11.55
C LEU A 222 2.17 6.27 12.27
N ILE A 223 1.13 5.73 12.90
CA ILE A 223 1.20 4.39 13.52
C ILE A 223 1.56 3.33 12.48
N ASP A 224 0.91 3.31 11.32
CA ASP A 224 1.20 2.35 10.25
C ASP A 224 2.66 2.45 9.79
N THR A 225 3.18 3.68 9.66
CA THR A 225 4.58 3.93 9.30
C THR A 225 5.54 3.41 10.37
N LEU A 226 5.25 3.64 11.65
CA LEU A 226 6.08 3.15 12.76
C LEU A 226 6.07 1.63 12.83
N LEU A 227 4.92 0.98 12.61
CA LEU A 227 4.80 -0.47 12.60
C LEU A 227 5.56 -1.09 11.41
N LEU A 228 5.43 -0.54 10.21
CA LEU A 228 6.19 -0.97 9.04
C LEU A 228 7.71 -0.82 9.25
N HIS A 229 8.13 0.21 9.99
CA HIS A 229 9.53 0.39 10.35
C HIS A 229 10.01 -0.66 11.36
N VAL A 230 9.15 -1.08 12.28
CA VAL A 230 9.46 -2.21 13.18
C VAL A 230 9.59 -3.51 12.41
N GLU A 231 8.69 -3.79 11.47
CA GLU A 231 8.77 -4.97 10.58
C GLU A 231 10.10 -5.01 9.81
N CYS A 232 10.58 -3.85 9.34
CA CYS A 232 11.88 -3.73 8.69
C CYS A 232 13.03 -4.18 9.60
N TYR A 233 13.03 -3.79 10.88
CA TYR A 233 14.05 -4.23 11.85
C TYR A 233 13.93 -5.72 12.19
N GLU A 234 12.71 -6.23 12.30
CA GLU A 234 12.45 -7.64 12.58
C GLU A 234 12.97 -8.53 11.46
N LEU A 235 12.69 -8.16 10.21
CA LEU A 235 13.19 -8.85 9.04
C LEU A 235 14.73 -8.77 8.97
N ALA A 236 15.34 -7.63 9.29
CA ALA A 236 16.79 -7.50 9.36
C ALA A 236 17.42 -8.44 10.42
N LEU A 237 16.77 -8.59 11.58
CA LEU A 237 17.25 -9.48 12.65
C LEU A 237 17.09 -10.96 12.31
N ASP A 238 16.06 -11.34 11.56
CA ASP A 238 15.80 -12.73 11.16
C ASP A 238 16.67 -13.14 9.95
N ALA A 239 16.76 -12.28 8.92
CA ALA A 239 17.37 -12.60 7.64
C ALA A 239 18.89 -12.34 7.58
N LEU A 240 19.43 -11.37 8.33
CA LEU A 240 20.82 -10.94 8.22
C LEU A 240 21.63 -11.31 9.47
N ALA A 241 22.61 -12.18 9.31
CA ALA A 241 23.40 -12.73 10.40
C ALA A 241 24.31 -11.71 11.12
N ASP A 242 24.57 -10.56 10.51
CA ASP A 242 25.44 -9.49 10.99
C ASP A 242 24.67 -8.24 11.45
N THR A 243 23.34 -8.29 11.48
CA THR A 243 22.53 -7.25 12.14
C THR A 243 22.86 -7.27 13.64
N ASP A 244 23.28 -6.12 14.17
CA ASP A 244 23.57 -5.95 15.59
C ASP A 244 22.25 -5.81 16.38
N PRO A 245 21.85 -6.81 17.19
CA PRO A 245 20.64 -6.72 17.99
C PRO A 245 20.69 -5.61 19.03
N ASP A 246 21.88 -5.28 19.55
CA ASP A 246 22.04 -4.22 20.56
C ASP A 246 21.81 -2.83 19.95
N ALA A 247 21.98 -2.69 18.63
CA ALA A 247 21.64 -1.47 17.90
C ALA A 247 20.17 -1.46 17.43
N ALA A 248 19.66 -2.57 16.87
CA ALA A 248 18.34 -2.62 16.25
C ALA A 248 17.18 -2.63 17.28
N LEU A 249 17.30 -3.42 18.36
CA LEU A 249 16.19 -3.62 19.32
C LEU A 249 15.79 -2.34 20.07
N PRO A 250 16.71 -1.46 20.51
CA PRO A 250 16.33 -0.19 21.12
C PRO A 250 15.50 0.70 20.18
N HIS A 251 15.87 0.76 18.89
CA HIS A 251 15.13 1.54 17.90
C HIS A 251 13.73 0.99 17.68
N ALA A 252 13.59 -0.31 17.41
CA ALA A 252 12.28 -0.95 17.27
C ALA A 252 11.40 -0.75 18.53
N THR A 253 11.99 -0.87 19.72
CA THR A 253 11.27 -0.65 21.00
C THR A 253 10.78 0.79 21.14
N GLN A 254 11.58 1.77 20.74
CA GLN A 254 11.19 3.17 20.75
C GLN A 254 10.02 3.45 19.80
N LEU A 255 10.08 2.93 18.56
CA LEU A 255 9.02 3.07 17.57
C LEU A 255 7.70 2.45 18.08
N LEU A 256 7.75 1.26 18.68
CA LEU A 256 6.57 0.61 19.29
C LEU A 256 5.98 1.41 20.46
N ALA A 257 6.84 1.99 21.30
CA ALA A 257 6.38 2.81 22.42
C ALA A 257 5.69 4.09 21.93
N GLU A 258 6.20 4.71 20.87
CA GLU A 258 5.58 5.86 20.22
C GLU A 258 4.24 5.48 19.59
N ALA A 259 4.19 4.41 18.78
CA ALA A 259 2.96 3.91 18.17
C ALA A 259 1.88 3.61 19.20
N SER A 260 2.26 2.98 20.32
CA SER A 260 1.35 2.70 21.44
C SER A 260 0.82 3.98 22.10
N THR A 261 1.67 5.00 22.25
CA THR A 261 1.27 6.30 22.82
C THR A 261 0.31 7.03 21.89
N LEU A 262 0.58 7.03 20.59
CA LEU A 262 -0.30 7.61 19.57
C LEU A 262 -1.65 6.89 19.53
N ALA A 263 -1.66 5.56 19.53
CA ALA A 263 -2.90 4.77 19.53
C ALA A 263 -3.78 5.09 20.75
N ALA A 264 -3.17 5.28 21.92
CA ALA A 264 -3.90 5.67 23.14
C ALA A 264 -4.46 7.10 23.09
N SER A 265 -3.97 7.96 22.19
CA SER A 265 -4.45 9.33 22.01
C SER A 265 -5.60 9.47 21.01
N ILE A 266 -5.82 8.45 20.15
CA ILE A 266 -6.92 8.46 19.17
C ILE A 266 -8.24 8.30 19.95
N PRO A 267 -9.20 9.25 19.82
CA PRO A 267 -10.49 9.14 20.46
C PRO A 267 -11.19 7.85 20.01
N ALA A 268 -11.74 7.09 20.96
CA ALA A 268 -12.63 5.99 20.59
C ALA A 268 -13.81 6.56 19.80
N GLU A 269 -14.10 6.00 18.62
CA GLU A 269 -15.24 6.45 17.84
C GLU A 269 -16.51 6.40 18.69
N PRO A 270 -17.33 7.46 18.67
CA PRO A 270 -18.59 7.45 19.40
C PRO A 270 -19.43 6.32 18.82
N ALA A 271 -19.70 5.30 19.65
CA ALA A 271 -20.50 4.14 19.27
C ALA A 271 -21.77 4.61 18.56
N ALA A 272 -21.85 4.33 17.25
CA ALA A 272 -22.97 4.76 16.43
C ALA A 272 -24.26 4.20 17.03
N HIS A 273 -25.08 5.10 17.57
CA HIS A 273 -26.50 4.97 17.90
C HIS A 273 -26.99 3.58 18.37
N GLY A 274 -26.96 3.37 19.69
CA GLY A 274 -28.07 2.68 20.38
C GLY A 274 -27.96 1.17 20.62
N VAL A 275 -26.83 0.53 20.38
CA VAL A 275 -26.59 -0.82 20.91
C VAL A 275 -25.74 -0.71 22.16
N ALA A 276 -26.36 -0.91 23.33
CA ALA A 276 -25.66 -1.01 24.60
C ALA A 276 -24.80 -2.29 24.60
N LEU A 277 -23.57 -2.18 24.11
CA LEU A 277 -22.50 -3.14 24.34
C LEU A 277 -21.68 -2.66 25.53
N THR A 278 -21.72 -3.47 26.59
CA THR A 278 -20.90 -3.32 27.77
C THR A 278 -19.43 -3.51 27.41
N THR A 279 -18.62 -2.51 27.75
CA THR A 279 -17.16 -2.52 27.93
C THR A 279 -16.26 -2.77 26.71
N ALA A 280 -15.53 -1.69 26.39
CA ALA A 280 -14.31 -1.52 25.59
C ALA A 280 -14.39 -1.68 24.06
N PRO A 281 -14.40 -0.58 23.29
CA PRO A 281 -13.96 -0.57 21.90
C PRO A 281 -12.50 -0.08 21.86
N THR A 282 -11.55 -1.00 22.05
CA THR A 282 -10.29 -0.95 21.30
C THR A 282 -10.61 -1.65 20.00
N ASP A 283 -10.37 -1.03 18.85
CA ASP A 283 -10.48 -1.72 17.56
C ASP A 283 -9.76 -3.08 17.69
N PRO A 284 -10.47 -4.21 17.56
CA PRO A 284 -9.84 -5.53 17.68
C PRO A 284 -8.74 -5.72 16.64
N ALA A 285 -8.76 -5.03 15.50
CA ALA A 285 -7.66 -5.05 14.53
C ALA A 285 -6.41 -4.34 15.08
N MET A 286 -6.56 -3.18 15.73
CA MET A 286 -5.45 -2.46 16.35
C MET A 286 -4.94 -3.15 17.63
N ALA A 287 -5.83 -3.75 18.42
CA ALA A 287 -5.43 -4.59 19.55
C ALA A 287 -4.73 -5.87 19.07
N VAL A 288 -5.11 -6.43 17.92
CA VAL A 288 -4.43 -7.57 17.28
C VAL A 288 -3.08 -7.15 16.71
N LEU A 289 -2.96 -6.03 16.01
CA LEU A 289 -1.68 -5.51 15.50
C LEU A 289 -0.70 -5.16 16.63
N LEU A 290 -1.18 -4.54 17.73
CA LEU A 290 -0.35 -4.30 18.92
C LEU A 290 -0.02 -5.60 19.67
N ALA A 291 -0.93 -6.58 19.68
CA ALA A 291 -0.67 -7.90 20.24
C ALA A 291 0.28 -8.73 19.37
N ASP A 292 0.26 -8.56 18.04
CA ASP A 292 1.14 -9.22 17.09
C ASP A 292 2.54 -8.59 17.12
N ALA A 293 2.63 -7.26 17.20
CA ALA A 293 3.89 -6.57 17.50
C ALA A 293 4.46 -6.95 18.88
N SER A 294 3.59 -7.15 19.89
CA SER A 294 4.00 -7.69 21.19
C SER A 294 4.42 -9.16 21.12
N TYR A 295 3.82 -9.94 20.21
CA TYR A 295 4.19 -11.31 19.90
C TYR A 295 5.54 -11.38 19.18
N THR A 296 5.85 -10.41 18.32
CA THR A 296 7.16 -10.33 17.66
C THR A 296 8.26 -9.85 18.58
N ARG A 297 7.96 -8.95 19.53
CA ARG A 297 8.83 -8.71 20.71
C ARG A 297 9.12 -10.00 21.48
N ALA A 298 8.10 -10.83 21.73
CA ALA A 298 8.29 -12.14 22.38
C ALA A 298 9.07 -13.14 21.52
N ARG A 299 9.03 -13.03 20.17
CA ARG A 299 9.83 -13.83 19.24
C ARG A 299 11.29 -13.36 19.24
N ALA A 300 11.54 -12.05 19.27
CA ALA A 300 12.86 -11.46 19.44
C ALA A 300 13.49 -11.84 20.79
N ASP A 301 12.73 -11.78 21.88
CA ASP A 301 13.17 -12.25 23.20
C ASP A 301 13.54 -13.74 23.20
N ARG A 302 12.77 -14.57 22.48
CA ARG A 302 13.08 -16.01 22.29
C ARG A 302 14.29 -16.23 21.38
N PHE A 303 14.53 -15.36 20.40
CA PHE A 303 15.71 -15.39 19.54
C PHE A 303 16.98 -15.04 20.33
N VAL A 304 16.93 -14.01 21.19
CA VAL A 304 17.99 -13.66 22.14
C VAL A 304 18.25 -14.80 23.14
N ALA A 305 17.18 -15.44 23.65
CA ALA A 305 17.30 -16.60 24.53
C ALA A 305 17.89 -17.85 23.83
N ARG A 306 17.69 -18.02 22.52
CA ARG A 306 18.24 -19.13 21.73
C ARG A 306 19.68 -18.92 21.26
N THR A 307 20.06 -17.68 20.97
CA THR A 307 21.40 -17.32 20.48
C THR A 307 22.44 -17.23 21.59
N GLY A 308 22.01 -17.28 22.86
CA GLY A 308 22.89 -17.44 24.02
C GLY A 308 23.52 -16.15 24.53
N THR A 309 23.19 -15.01 23.91
CA THR A 309 23.58 -13.67 24.36
C THR A 309 22.51 -13.08 25.29
N VAL A 310 22.30 -13.70 26.46
CA VAL A 310 21.55 -13.05 27.53
C VAL A 310 22.53 -12.51 28.56
N ARG A 311 22.75 -11.21 28.51
CA ARG A 311 23.25 -10.44 29.65
C ARG A 311 22.11 -10.34 30.66
N ALA A 312 22.23 -11.08 31.77
CA ALA A 312 21.21 -11.28 32.81
C ALA A 312 20.73 -9.99 33.51
N ASP A 313 21.39 -8.87 33.23
CA ASP A 313 21.18 -7.52 33.74
C ASP A 313 19.95 -6.82 33.12
N LEU A 314 19.61 -7.05 31.85
CA LEU A 314 18.47 -6.38 31.20
C LEU A 314 17.10 -6.95 31.62
N HIS A 315 17.02 -8.25 31.90
CA HIS A 315 15.79 -8.91 32.31
C HIS A 315 15.30 -8.48 33.71
N THR A 316 16.18 -7.89 34.52
CA THR A 316 15.84 -7.39 35.87
C THR A 316 15.28 -5.96 35.82
N ALA A 317 15.69 -5.15 34.84
CA ALA A 317 15.21 -3.78 34.69
C ALA A 317 13.75 -3.71 34.16
N MET A 318 13.34 -4.67 33.32
CA MET A 318 12.03 -4.66 32.66
C MET A 318 10.87 -5.24 33.49
N ARG A 319 11.15 -5.72 34.72
CA ARG A 319 10.11 -6.13 35.70
C ARG A 319 9.82 -5.07 36.76
N ALA A 320 10.52 -3.93 36.73
CA ALA A 320 10.41 -2.87 37.73
C ALA A 320 9.62 -1.63 37.26
N THR A 321 9.00 -1.69 36.08
CA THR A 321 8.10 -0.67 35.51
C THR A 321 6.83 -1.35 35.03
#